data_AF-A0AAD5PB50-F1
#
_entry.id   AF-A0AAD5PB50-F1
#
_cell.length_a   1.000
_cell.length_b   1.000
_cell.length_c   1.000
_cell.angle_alpha   90.00
_cell.angle_beta   90.00
_cell.angle_gamma   90.00
#
_symmetry.space_group_name_H-M   'P 1'
#
loop_
_entity.id
_entity.type
_entity.pdbx_description
1 polymer ?
#
loop_
_entity_poly.entity_id
_entity_poly.type
_entity_poly.pdbx_seq_one_letter_code
_entity_poly.pdbx_strand_id
1 'polypeptide(L)'
;VAKQWALLSDRRRVSANHLKMFGQPLGDDLTDVTSKLGELLIMCSSTMTEFSSNYDQYCETMQSIAEKDATLHSGREKKAKLQETIERHEQEHPGGVDKLMQLKEQMAKVDRKLLPAETDMSNYQRIAMRESMYMLFNSMSEFASKMDLIATFAKYIVDELDVTPIEPGETRLEYHGMERTATVVKDAKRAVDYWKPDGTKLRRTLTSQHGHNPLIKKLPPPPPPAFSSEAVNYKPDEPSPHPHHQHLRSTSNVSNNSSLGVGGFYPPSSPNPALGPGGFSNMYLDQNLYQFYQHYAAPQPYDEMARQHYRPTPSHSPYFGPHQTHAPVGPGGFVLPGNNPYY
;
A
#
# COMPACT_ATOMS: atom_id res chain seq x y z
N VAL A 1 2.47 9.17 -3.60
CA VAL A 1 3.47 8.16 -4.06
C VAL A 1 2.79 6.95 -4.70
N ALA A 2 1.90 6.23 -4.01
CA ALA A 2 1.20 5.06 -4.57
C ALA A 2 0.57 5.26 -5.98
N LYS A 3 -0.16 6.36 -6.22
CA LYS A 3 -0.66 6.71 -7.58
C LYS A 3 0.40 6.69 -8.69
N GLN A 4 1.67 7.01 -8.38
CA GLN A 4 2.79 6.93 -9.32
C GLN A 4 3.30 5.48 -9.48
N TRP A 5 3.23 4.64 -8.45
CA TRP A 5 3.50 3.20 -8.55
C TRP A 5 2.46 2.48 -9.39
N ALA A 6 1.17 2.77 -9.20
CA ALA A 6 0.11 2.26 -10.07
C ALA A 6 0.32 2.67 -11.54
N LEU A 7 0.60 3.96 -11.80
CA LEU A 7 0.91 4.44 -13.15
C LEU A 7 2.17 3.80 -13.75
N LEU A 8 3.21 3.58 -12.95
CA LEU A 8 4.44 2.90 -13.38
C LEU A 8 4.18 1.42 -13.71
N SER A 9 3.35 0.74 -12.91
CA SER A 9 2.89 -0.62 -13.17
C SER A 9 2.17 -0.71 -14.52
N ASP A 10 1.19 0.17 -14.76
CA ASP A 10 0.46 0.21 -16.03
C ASP A 10 1.37 0.48 -17.23
N ARG A 11 2.29 1.46 -17.12
CA ARG A 11 3.29 1.72 -18.16
C ARG A 11 4.18 0.52 -18.43
N ARG A 12 4.59 -0.22 -17.39
CA ARG A 12 5.37 -1.46 -17.54
C ARG A 12 4.57 -2.56 -18.22
N ARG A 13 3.29 -2.73 -17.90
CA ARG A 13 2.38 -3.68 -18.57
C ARG A 13 2.21 -3.36 -20.06
N VAL A 14 2.03 -2.08 -20.42
CA VAL A 14 1.98 -1.63 -21.83
C VAL A 14 3.32 -1.88 -22.53
N SER A 15 4.44 -1.51 -21.91
CA SER A 15 5.79 -1.75 -22.45
C SER A 15 6.09 -3.24 -22.64
N ALA A 16 5.59 -4.11 -21.76
CA ALA A 16 5.72 -5.55 -21.89
C ALA A 16 4.97 -6.06 -23.13
N ASN A 17 3.74 -5.62 -23.36
CA ASN A 17 3.00 -5.97 -24.59
C ASN A 17 3.71 -5.45 -25.85
N HIS A 18 4.27 -4.23 -25.82
CA HIS A 18 5.07 -3.73 -26.94
C HIS A 18 6.31 -4.60 -27.21
N LEU A 19 6.99 -5.11 -26.17
CA LEU A 19 8.10 -6.05 -26.34
C LEU A 19 7.65 -7.35 -27.03
N LYS A 20 6.50 -7.92 -26.64
CA LYS A 20 5.94 -9.12 -27.30
C LYS A 20 5.66 -8.88 -28.78
N MET A 21 5.10 -7.71 -29.14
CA MET A 21 4.82 -7.35 -30.53
C MET A 21 6.10 -7.03 -31.33
N PHE A 22 7.13 -6.50 -30.67
CA PHE A 22 8.40 -6.15 -31.31
C PHE A 22 9.18 -7.38 -31.83
N GLY A 23 9.15 -8.51 -31.11
CA GLY A 23 9.89 -9.71 -31.52
C GLY A 23 9.20 -10.56 -32.59
N GLN A 24 7.87 -10.50 -32.72
CA GLN A 24 7.09 -11.29 -33.69
C GLN A 24 7.61 -11.33 -35.14
N PRO A 25 8.10 -10.24 -35.74
CA PRO A 25 8.62 -10.26 -37.12
C PRO A 25 10.11 -10.63 -37.22
N LEU A 26 10.80 -10.94 -36.11
CA LEU A 26 12.27 -11.02 -36.08
C LEU A 26 12.87 -12.44 -36.19
N GLY A 27 12.04 -13.49 -36.12
CA GLY A 27 12.47 -14.89 -36.07
C GLY A 27 11.87 -15.64 -34.88
N ASP A 28 11.96 -16.97 -34.88
CA ASP A 28 11.30 -17.82 -33.88
C ASP A 28 11.93 -17.67 -32.47
N ASP A 29 13.25 -17.52 -32.42
CA ASP A 29 14.04 -17.26 -31.20
C ASP A 29 13.65 -15.94 -30.53
N LEU A 30 13.70 -14.84 -31.28
CA LEU A 30 13.35 -13.51 -30.81
C LEU A 30 11.85 -13.38 -30.52
N THR A 31 10.98 -14.05 -31.29
CA THR A 31 9.53 -14.10 -31.01
C THR A 31 9.26 -14.77 -29.67
N ASP A 32 9.87 -15.93 -29.41
CA ASP A 32 9.64 -16.65 -28.17
C ASP A 32 10.24 -15.93 -26.96
N VAL A 33 11.53 -15.55 -27.02
CA VAL A 33 12.24 -14.87 -25.93
C VAL A 33 11.55 -13.55 -25.56
N THR A 34 11.22 -12.69 -26.53
CA THR A 34 10.51 -11.43 -26.22
C THR A 34 9.09 -11.68 -25.70
N SER A 35 8.40 -12.72 -26.18
CA SER A 35 7.07 -13.08 -25.71
C SER A 35 7.08 -13.51 -24.23
N LYS A 36 8.03 -14.36 -23.86
CA LYS A 36 8.21 -14.89 -22.50
C LYS A 36 8.76 -13.83 -21.53
N LEU A 37 9.69 -12.98 -21.98
CA LEU A 37 10.12 -11.80 -21.21
C LEU A 37 8.96 -10.82 -20.99
N GLY A 38 8.07 -10.64 -21.97
CA GLY A 38 6.85 -9.85 -21.80
C GLY A 38 5.95 -10.40 -20.69
N GLU A 39 5.81 -11.72 -20.55
CA GLU A 39 5.04 -12.35 -19.47
C GLU A 39 5.67 -12.08 -18.09
N LEU A 40 7.00 -12.17 -17.96
CA LEU A 40 7.70 -11.82 -16.72
C LEU A 40 7.63 -10.32 -16.40
N LEU A 41 7.63 -9.43 -17.40
CA LEU A 41 7.45 -7.99 -17.19
C LEU A 41 6.01 -7.63 -16.76
N ILE A 42 5.01 -8.41 -17.19
CA ILE A 42 3.63 -8.31 -16.67
C ILE A 42 3.57 -8.79 -15.21
N MET A 43 4.30 -9.85 -14.85
CA MET A 43 4.43 -10.32 -13.45
C MET A 43 5.09 -9.25 -12.55
N CYS A 44 6.12 -8.55 -13.05
CA CYS A 44 6.69 -7.37 -12.40
C CYS A 44 5.64 -6.26 -12.18
N SER A 45 4.74 -6.04 -13.15
CA SER A 45 3.63 -5.07 -13.01
C SER A 45 2.65 -5.51 -11.91
N SER A 46 2.22 -6.78 -11.87
CA SER A 46 1.35 -7.28 -10.77
C SER A 46 1.98 -7.02 -9.40
N THR A 47 3.27 -7.36 -9.26
CA THR A 47 4.05 -7.15 -8.04
C THR A 47 4.15 -5.66 -7.65
N MET A 48 4.27 -4.75 -8.62
CA MET A 48 4.22 -3.29 -8.38
C MET A 48 2.83 -2.81 -7.93
N THR A 49 1.75 -3.40 -8.45
CA THR A 49 0.37 -3.07 -8.06
C THR A 49 0.07 -3.54 -6.64
N GLU A 50 0.50 -4.76 -6.26
CA GLU A 50 0.45 -5.27 -4.88
C GLU A 50 1.18 -4.32 -3.92
N PHE A 51 2.41 -3.93 -4.24
CA PHE A 51 3.19 -2.98 -3.45
C PHE A 51 2.49 -1.61 -3.33
N SER A 52 1.88 -1.11 -4.41
CA SER A 52 1.12 0.14 -4.39
C SER A 52 -0.05 0.09 -3.41
N SER A 53 -0.81 -1.02 -3.37
CA SER A 53 -1.93 -1.18 -2.45
C SER A 53 -1.48 -1.21 -0.99
N ASN A 54 -0.39 -1.92 -0.68
CA ASN A 54 0.16 -1.94 0.67
C ASN A 54 0.74 -0.56 1.08
N TYR A 55 1.30 0.20 0.12
CA TYR A 55 1.74 1.57 0.35
C TYR A 55 0.58 2.50 0.69
N ASP A 56 -0.58 2.36 0.01
CA ASP A 56 -1.78 3.14 0.34
C ASP A 56 -2.28 2.82 1.76
N GLN A 57 -2.33 1.54 2.17
CA GLN A 57 -2.70 1.15 3.54
C GLN A 57 -1.73 1.74 4.59
N TYR A 58 -0.43 1.79 4.29
CA TYR A 58 0.56 2.50 5.12
C TYR A 58 0.19 3.98 5.28
N CYS A 59 -0.15 4.67 4.18
CA CYS A 59 -0.57 6.07 4.20
C CYS A 59 -1.87 6.30 5.00
N GLU A 60 -2.88 5.44 4.82
CA GLU A 60 -4.14 5.50 5.59
C GLU A 60 -3.88 5.31 7.09
N THR A 61 -2.97 4.40 7.46
CA THR A 61 -2.56 4.18 8.85
C THR A 61 -1.94 5.46 9.45
N MET A 62 -1.07 6.15 8.70
CA MET A 62 -0.51 7.44 9.12
C MET A 62 -1.58 8.55 9.20
N GLN A 63 -2.51 8.59 8.24
CA GLN A 63 -3.61 9.56 8.23
C GLN A 63 -4.51 9.42 9.47
N SER A 64 -4.76 8.19 9.94
CA SER A 64 -5.54 7.94 11.16
C SER A 64 -5.01 8.65 12.41
N ILE A 65 -3.70 8.97 12.45
CA ILE A 65 -3.10 9.77 13.53
C ILE A 65 -3.60 11.21 13.47
N ALA A 66 -3.57 11.83 12.29
CA ALA A 66 -4.08 13.20 12.12
C ALA A 66 -5.59 13.29 12.40
N GLU A 67 -6.35 12.27 11.98
CA GLU A 67 -7.79 12.17 12.25
C GLU A 67 -8.10 12.04 13.75
N LYS A 68 -7.36 11.20 14.50
CA LYS A 68 -7.51 11.11 15.96
C LYS A 68 -7.11 12.41 16.66
N ASP A 69 -6.01 13.07 16.25
CA ASP A 69 -5.57 14.34 16.84
C ASP A 69 -6.60 15.46 16.67
N ALA A 70 -7.21 15.55 15.49
CA ALA A 70 -8.24 16.53 15.19
C ALA A 70 -9.44 16.46 16.17
N THR A 71 -9.76 15.27 16.70
CA THR A 71 -10.83 15.12 17.71
C THR A 71 -10.53 15.83 19.03
N LEU A 72 -9.25 16.03 19.37
CA LEU A 72 -8.83 16.71 20.60
C LEU A 72 -8.75 18.24 20.45
N HIS A 73 -8.71 18.75 19.22
CA HIS A 73 -8.50 20.17 18.93
C HIS A 73 -9.51 21.07 19.65
N SER A 74 -10.80 20.73 19.62
CA SER A 74 -11.84 21.49 20.33
C SER A 74 -11.69 21.46 21.86
N GLY A 75 -11.13 20.39 22.42
CA GLY A 75 -10.82 20.30 23.85
C GLY A 75 -9.65 21.20 24.25
N ARG A 76 -8.57 21.16 23.47
CA ARG A 76 -7.38 22.03 23.61
C ARG A 76 -7.76 23.51 23.50
N GLU A 77 -8.54 23.87 22.48
CA GLU A 77 -9.01 25.24 22.25
C GLU A 77 -9.88 25.77 23.41
N LYS A 78 -10.83 24.95 23.91
CA LYS A 78 -11.66 25.31 25.07
C LYS A 78 -10.83 25.52 26.33
N LYS A 79 -9.80 24.70 26.56
CA LYS A 79 -8.87 24.88 27.68
C LYS A 79 -8.11 26.20 27.56
N ALA A 80 -7.52 26.48 26.39
CA ALA A 80 -6.78 27.72 26.14
C ALA A 80 -7.64 28.97 26.37
N LYS A 81 -8.86 29.01 25.82
CA LYS A 81 -9.80 30.14 26.00
C LYS A 81 -10.24 30.33 27.46
N LEU A 82 -10.41 29.25 28.22
CA LEU A 82 -10.71 29.33 29.65
C LEU A 82 -9.51 29.86 30.44
N GLN A 83 -8.28 29.42 30.11
CA GLN A 83 -7.06 29.90 30.74
C GLN A 83 -6.85 31.41 30.49
N GLU A 84 -6.95 31.87 29.23
CA GLU A 84 -6.88 33.29 28.88
C GLU A 84 -7.94 34.13 29.62
N THR A 85 -9.16 33.60 29.75
CA THR A 85 -10.24 34.27 30.48
C THR A 85 -9.98 34.34 31.99
N ILE A 86 -9.32 33.32 32.57
CA ILE A 86 -8.87 33.34 33.97
C ILE A 86 -7.78 34.38 34.17
N GLU A 87 -6.73 34.37 33.33
CA GLU A 87 -5.60 35.30 33.42
C GLU A 87 -6.07 36.76 33.28
N ARG A 88 -6.97 37.05 32.32
CA ARG A 88 -7.59 38.38 32.17
C ARG A 88 -8.41 38.77 33.40
N HIS A 89 -9.24 37.86 33.93
CA HIS A 89 -10.07 38.16 35.11
C HIS A 89 -9.23 38.41 36.37
N GLU A 90 -8.10 37.71 36.55
CA GLU A 90 -7.18 37.95 37.67
C GLU A 90 -6.51 39.33 37.60
N GLN A 91 -6.28 39.86 36.39
CA GLN A 91 -5.73 41.22 36.18
C GLN A 91 -6.80 42.31 36.34
N GLU A 92 -7.97 42.15 35.72
CA GLU A 92 -9.03 43.18 35.68
C GLU A 92 -9.83 43.27 36.99
N HIS A 93 -10.04 42.14 37.69
CA HIS A 93 -10.96 42.04 38.81
C HIS A 93 -10.38 41.23 40.00
N PRO A 94 -9.31 41.72 40.66
CA PRO A 94 -8.60 40.98 41.72
C PRO A 94 -9.45 40.67 42.97
N GLY A 95 -10.60 41.32 43.17
CA GLY A 95 -11.56 41.01 44.24
C GLY A 95 -12.69 40.03 43.85
N GLY A 96 -12.79 39.63 42.59
CA GLY A 96 -13.93 38.87 42.04
C GLY A 96 -13.87 37.35 42.29
N VAL A 97 -13.74 36.93 43.55
CA VAL A 97 -13.42 35.54 43.94
C VAL A 97 -14.42 34.50 43.39
N ASP A 98 -15.73 34.76 43.48
CA ASP A 98 -16.76 33.79 43.06
C ASP A 98 -16.69 33.45 41.56
N LYS A 99 -16.48 34.47 40.72
CA LYS A 99 -16.42 34.28 39.26
C LYS A 99 -15.13 33.58 38.84
N LEU A 100 -14.01 33.93 39.49
CA LEU A 100 -12.74 33.25 39.32
C LEU A 100 -12.82 31.77 39.70
N MET A 101 -13.49 31.45 40.82
CA MET A 101 -13.72 30.07 41.25
C MET A 101 -14.55 29.29 40.23
N GLN A 102 -15.63 29.86 39.67
CA GLN A 102 -16.43 29.23 38.62
C GLN A 102 -15.61 28.93 37.35
N LEU A 103 -14.76 29.87 36.91
CA LEU A 103 -13.91 29.69 35.73
C LEU A 103 -12.87 28.58 35.96
N LYS A 104 -12.23 28.56 37.13
CA LYS A 104 -11.28 27.50 37.52
C LYS A 104 -11.96 26.13 37.62
N GLU A 105 -13.19 26.05 38.12
CA GLU A 105 -13.96 24.79 38.13
C GLU A 105 -14.36 24.33 36.71
N GLN A 106 -14.72 25.26 35.82
CA GLN A 106 -14.99 24.94 34.41
C GLN A 106 -13.73 24.42 33.70
N MET A 107 -12.56 25.04 33.92
CA MET A 107 -11.28 24.56 33.41
C MET A 107 -10.97 23.16 33.94
N ALA A 108 -11.12 22.92 35.25
CA ALA A 108 -10.93 21.60 35.84
C ALA A 108 -11.88 20.52 35.26
N LYS A 109 -13.12 20.88 34.89
CA LYS A 109 -14.06 19.99 34.20
C LYS A 109 -13.64 19.65 32.77
N VAL A 110 -12.99 20.57 32.06
CA VAL A 110 -12.38 20.30 30.75
C VAL A 110 -11.15 19.40 30.90
N ASP A 111 -10.26 19.72 31.86
CA ASP A 111 -9.02 18.96 32.09
C ASP A 111 -9.26 17.49 32.46
N ARG A 112 -10.26 17.20 33.31
CA ARG A 112 -10.65 15.82 33.63
C ARG A 112 -11.07 14.98 32.42
N LYS A 113 -11.50 15.61 31.32
CA LYS A 113 -11.85 14.94 30.06
C LYS A 113 -10.68 14.92 29.07
N LEU A 114 -9.90 16.00 29.01
CA LEU A 114 -8.81 16.15 28.05
C LEU A 114 -7.59 15.30 28.44
N LEU A 115 -7.20 15.25 29.72
CA LEU A 115 -5.97 14.57 30.15
C LEU A 115 -5.94 13.06 29.84
N PRO A 116 -7.01 12.27 30.06
CA PRO A 116 -7.06 10.88 29.60
C PRO A 116 -6.95 10.78 28.07
N ALA A 117 -7.66 11.64 27.34
CA ALA A 117 -7.70 11.61 25.88
C ALA A 117 -6.36 11.98 25.23
N GLU A 118 -5.59 12.91 25.80
CA GLU A 118 -4.20 13.21 25.38
C GLU A 118 -3.25 12.04 25.68
N THR A 119 -3.47 11.34 26.81
CA THR A 119 -2.69 10.13 27.17
C THR A 119 -2.94 9.01 26.16
N ASP A 120 -4.22 8.75 25.84
CA ASP A 120 -4.63 7.79 24.80
C ASP A 120 -4.11 8.18 23.42
N MET A 121 -4.01 9.47 23.12
CA MET A 121 -3.44 9.97 21.87
C MET A 121 -1.94 9.71 21.78
N SER A 122 -1.17 9.99 22.83
CA SER A 122 0.27 9.71 22.86
C SER A 122 0.57 8.22 22.71
N ASN A 123 -0.25 7.37 23.32
CA ASN A 123 -0.16 5.92 23.18
C ASN A 123 -0.53 5.46 21.75
N TYR A 124 -1.61 6.00 21.18
CA TYR A 124 -2.05 5.73 19.80
C TYR A 124 -0.99 6.09 18.76
N GLN A 125 -0.36 7.26 18.88
CA GLN A 125 0.71 7.72 17.97
C GLN A 125 1.84 6.68 17.87
N ARG A 126 2.25 6.09 19.01
CA ARG A 126 3.33 5.08 19.05
C ARG A 126 2.92 3.77 18.37
N ILE A 127 1.67 3.34 18.54
CA ILE A 127 1.14 2.14 17.87
C ILE A 127 1.01 2.37 16.36
N ALA A 128 0.32 3.43 15.95
CA ALA A 128 0.06 3.71 14.54
C ALA A 128 1.36 3.96 13.76
N MET A 129 2.34 4.65 14.34
CA MET A 129 3.66 4.83 13.75
C MET A 129 4.44 3.50 13.64
N ARG A 130 4.32 2.59 14.61
CA ARG A 130 4.99 1.28 14.54
C ARG A 130 4.34 0.36 13.50
N GLU A 131 3.01 0.28 13.50
CA GLU A 131 2.21 -0.47 12.51
C GLU A 131 2.53 0.01 11.10
N SER A 132 2.42 1.33 10.84
CA SER A 132 2.62 1.90 9.50
C SER A 132 4.03 1.62 8.96
N MET A 133 5.08 1.80 9.77
CA MET A 133 6.46 1.50 9.37
C MET A 133 6.67 0.01 9.12
N TYR A 134 6.09 -0.88 9.94
CA TYR A 134 6.19 -2.33 9.69
C TYR A 134 5.45 -2.74 8.41
N MET A 135 4.27 -2.18 8.13
CA MET A 135 3.55 -2.42 6.87
C MET A 135 4.38 -2.00 5.66
N LEU A 136 4.98 -0.80 5.70
CA LEU A 136 5.84 -0.29 4.63
C LEU A 136 7.07 -1.18 4.42
N PHE A 137 7.86 -1.45 5.46
CA PHE A 137 9.12 -2.17 5.31
C PHE A 137 8.95 -3.67 5.01
N ASN A 138 7.91 -4.33 5.55
CA ASN A 138 7.56 -5.69 5.14
C ASN A 138 7.24 -5.73 3.63
N SER A 139 6.41 -4.79 3.15
CA SER A 139 6.01 -4.71 1.75
C SER A 139 7.18 -4.39 0.82
N MET A 140 8.12 -3.55 1.25
CA MET A 140 9.37 -3.31 0.51
C MET A 140 10.23 -4.57 0.41
N SER A 141 10.33 -5.34 1.50
CA SER A 141 11.08 -6.61 1.51
C SER A 141 10.45 -7.66 0.60
N GLU A 142 9.12 -7.77 0.60
CA GLU A 142 8.37 -8.65 -0.32
C GLU A 142 8.55 -8.22 -1.77
N PHE A 143 8.31 -6.95 -2.07
CA PHE A 143 8.48 -6.38 -3.41
C PHE A 143 9.89 -6.65 -3.96
N ALA A 144 10.93 -6.34 -3.18
CA ALA A 144 12.32 -6.57 -3.58
C ALA A 144 12.61 -8.07 -3.84
N SER A 145 12.11 -8.96 -2.97
CA SER A 145 12.36 -10.41 -3.11
C SER A 145 11.65 -11.01 -4.32
N LYS A 146 10.38 -10.64 -4.57
CA LYS A 146 9.64 -11.07 -5.77
C LYS A 146 10.30 -10.53 -7.04
N MET A 147 10.73 -9.26 -7.05
CA MET A 147 11.44 -8.65 -8.19
C MET A 147 12.79 -9.33 -8.48
N ASP A 148 13.55 -9.72 -7.45
CA ASP A 148 14.82 -10.45 -7.59
C ASP A 148 14.62 -11.85 -8.20
N LEU A 149 13.59 -12.58 -7.75
CA LEU A 149 13.19 -13.85 -8.37
C LEU A 149 12.88 -13.67 -9.85
N ILE A 150 11.99 -12.72 -10.21
CA ILE A 150 11.60 -12.50 -11.61
C ILE A 150 12.80 -12.10 -12.46
N ALA A 151 13.68 -11.21 -11.96
CA ALA A 151 14.89 -10.80 -12.65
C ALA A 151 15.90 -11.95 -12.82
N THR A 152 15.95 -12.89 -11.87
CA THR A 152 16.80 -14.08 -11.96
C THR A 152 16.28 -15.06 -13.01
N PHE A 153 14.98 -15.36 -13.04
CA PHE A 153 14.41 -16.22 -14.07
C PHE A 153 14.46 -15.58 -15.47
N ALA A 154 14.29 -14.26 -15.58
CA ALA A 154 14.37 -13.55 -16.86
C ALA A 154 15.74 -13.70 -17.54
N LYS A 155 16.84 -13.78 -16.78
CA LYS A 155 18.19 -14.01 -17.33
C LYS A 155 18.27 -15.34 -18.09
N TYR A 156 17.77 -16.43 -17.48
CA TYR A 156 17.72 -17.74 -18.14
C TYR A 156 16.87 -17.79 -19.42
N ILE A 157 15.99 -16.80 -19.67
CA ILE A 157 15.27 -16.67 -20.94
C ILE A 157 16.12 -15.91 -21.97
N VAL A 158 16.88 -14.89 -21.53
CA VAL A 158 17.84 -14.16 -22.38
C VAL A 158 18.99 -15.07 -22.81
N ASP A 159 19.45 -15.97 -21.94
CA ASP A 159 20.54 -16.92 -22.19
C ASP A 159 20.21 -17.94 -23.31
N GLU A 160 18.95 -18.05 -23.76
CA GLU A 160 18.56 -18.89 -24.91
C GLU A 160 18.78 -18.20 -26.28
N LEU A 161 19.20 -16.93 -26.31
CA LEU A 161 19.56 -16.24 -27.55
C LEU A 161 21.01 -16.55 -27.95
N ASP A 162 21.18 -17.19 -29.11
CA ASP A 162 22.48 -17.35 -29.74
C ASP A 162 22.97 -16.00 -30.30
N VAL A 163 23.98 -15.42 -29.66
CA VAL A 163 24.64 -14.17 -30.06
C VAL A 163 25.79 -14.38 -31.06
N THR A 164 26.03 -15.60 -31.52
CA THR A 164 27.08 -15.90 -32.49
C THR A 164 26.82 -15.12 -33.80
N PRO A 165 27.81 -14.38 -34.34
CA PRO A 165 27.68 -13.72 -35.63
C PRO A 165 27.67 -14.77 -36.75
N ILE A 166 26.85 -14.53 -37.77
CA ILE A 166 26.77 -15.34 -38.99
C ILE A 166 27.42 -14.61 -40.17
N GLU A 167 27.98 -15.35 -41.12
CA GLU A 167 28.54 -14.76 -42.34
C GLU A 167 27.46 -14.33 -43.35
N PRO A 168 27.72 -13.36 -44.25
CA PRO A 168 26.75 -12.95 -45.27
C PRO A 168 26.36 -14.11 -46.21
N GLY A 169 25.10 -14.54 -46.13
CA GLY A 169 24.56 -15.68 -46.90
C GLY A 169 24.45 -16.98 -46.10
N GLU A 170 24.98 -17.01 -44.88
CA GLU A 170 24.70 -18.07 -43.89
C GLU A 170 23.33 -17.85 -43.23
N THR A 171 22.70 -18.94 -42.78
CA THR A 171 21.46 -18.90 -41.98
C THR A 171 21.77 -19.22 -40.52
N ARG A 172 21.16 -18.49 -39.58
CA ARG A 172 21.23 -18.83 -38.15
C ARG A 172 20.69 -20.24 -37.89
N LEU A 173 21.23 -20.88 -36.85
CA LEU A 173 20.80 -22.22 -36.40
C LEU A 173 19.31 -22.25 -36.04
N GLU A 174 18.69 -23.43 -36.17
CA GLU A 174 17.28 -23.65 -35.80
C GLU A 174 17.07 -23.48 -34.29
N TYR A 175 15.99 -22.79 -33.92
CA TYR A 175 15.67 -22.51 -32.52
C TYR A 175 14.90 -23.65 -31.85
N HIS A 176 15.44 -24.16 -30.75
CA HIS A 176 14.83 -25.24 -29.96
C HIS A 176 14.52 -24.85 -28.50
N GLY A 177 14.67 -23.58 -28.12
CA GLY A 177 14.51 -23.12 -26.73
C GLY A 177 13.07 -23.04 -26.20
N MET A 178 12.04 -23.14 -27.06
CA MET A 178 10.62 -22.88 -26.70
C MET A 178 10.12 -23.65 -25.47
N GLU A 179 10.48 -24.92 -25.31
CA GLU A 179 10.06 -25.73 -24.15
C GLU A 179 10.77 -25.27 -22.86
N ARG A 180 12.04 -24.86 -22.99
CA ARG A 180 12.88 -24.41 -21.89
C ARG A 180 12.42 -23.03 -21.39
N THR A 181 12.20 -22.07 -22.28
CA THR A 181 11.67 -20.74 -21.91
C THR A 181 10.28 -20.83 -21.28
N ALA A 182 9.40 -21.70 -21.79
CA ALA A 182 8.07 -21.95 -21.23
C ALA A 182 8.16 -22.57 -19.82
N THR A 183 9.11 -23.48 -19.60
CA THR A 183 9.39 -24.06 -18.27
C THR A 183 9.91 -23.00 -17.31
N VAL A 184 10.85 -22.15 -17.75
CA VAL A 184 11.39 -21.04 -16.94
C VAL A 184 10.28 -20.07 -16.50
N VAL A 185 9.34 -19.70 -17.38
CA VAL A 185 8.20 -18.84 -17.00
C VAL A 185 7.27 -19.53 -15.99
N LYS A 186 7.00 -20.83 -16.17
CA LYS A 186 6.17 -21.62 -15.25
C LYS A 186 6.79 -21.72 -13.85
N ASP A 187 8.10 -21.92 -13.77
CA ASP A 187 8.83 -21.98 -12.51
C ASP A 187 9.01 -20.60 -11.87
N ALA A 188 9.21 -19.54 -12.66
CA ALA A 188 9.19 -18.16 -12.18
C ALA A 188 7.85 -17.81 -11.53
N LYS A 189 6.74 -18.12 -12.20
CA LYS A 189 5.40 -17.92 -11.66
C LYS A 189 5.21 -18.69 -10.35
N ARG A 190 5.59 -19.97 -10.32
CA ARG A 190 5.53 -20.79 -9.10
C ARG A 190 6.36 -20.18 -7.97
N ALA A 191 7.58 -19.71 -8.25
CA ALA A 191 8.46 -19.11 -7.25
C ALA A 191 7.87 -17.83 -6.64
N VAL A 192 7.17 -17.02 -7.45
CA VAL A 192 6.48 -15.80 -6.98
C VAL A 192 5.18 -16.12 -6.24
N ASP A 193 4.34 -17.01 -6.77
CA ASP A 193 3.05 -17.41 -6.19
C ASP A 193 3.22 -18.09 -4.81
N TYR A 194 4.29 -18.88 -4.64
CA TYR A 194 4.62 -19.56 -3.38
C TYR A 194 5.71 -18.85 -2.57
N TRP A 195 6.11 -17.63 -2.94
CA TRP A 195 7.06 -16.85 -2.14
C TRP A 195 6.50 -16.64 -0.73
N LYS A 196 7.38 -16.77 0.26
CA LYS A 196 7.05 -16.49 1.67
C LYS A 196 8.13 -15.60 2.28
N PRO A 197 7.74 -14.65 3.16
CA PRO A 197 8.71 -13.84 3.86
C PRO A 197 9.56 -14.70 4.81
N ASP A 198 10.84 -14.37 4.89
CA ASP A 198 11.75 -14.90 5.88
C ASP A 198 11.23 -14.58 7.29
N GLY A 199 10.93 -15.63 8.07
CA GLY A 199 10.34 -15.51 9.41
C GLY A 199 11.22 -14.77 10.43
N THR A 200 12.53 -14.63 10.16
CA THR A 200 13.45 -13.82 10.98
C THR A 200 13.31 -12.31 10.70
N LYS A 201 12.91 -11.95 9.47
CA LYS A 201 12.82 -10.58 8.98
C LYS A 201 11.43 -9.99 9.11
N LEU A 202 10.39 -10.79 8.87
CA LEU A 202 8.99 -10.34 8.92
C LEU A 202 8.63 -9.75 10.29
N ARG A 203 8.13 -8.52 10.32
CA ARG A 203 7.56 -7.94 11.54
C ARG A 203 6.06 -8.18 11.59
N ARG A 204 5.49 -8.61 12.71
CA ARG A 204 4.03 -8.79 12.81
C ARG A 204 3.34 -7.42 12.83
N THR A 205 2.24 -7.31 12.09
CA THR A 205 1.37 -6.13 12.07
C THR A 205 -0.04 -6.53 12.53
N LEU A 206 -0.81 -5.57 13.04
CA LEU A 206 -2.22 -5.73 13.40
C LEU A 206 -3.04 -6.15 12.17
N THR A 207 -2.71 -5.57 11.01
CA THR A 207 -3.29 -5.91 9.71
C THR A 207 -3.11 -7.41 9.38
N SER A 208 -1.94 -8.00 9.65
CA SER A 208 -1.71 -9.44 9.46
C SER A 208 -2.51 -10.34 10.41
N GLN A 209 -2.93 -9.84 11.59
CA GLN A 209 -3.68 -10.64 12.56
C GLN A 209 -5.19 -10.62 12.32
N HIS A 210 -5.73 -9.49 11.87
CA HIS A 210 -7.17 -9.26 11.76
C HIS A 210 -7.70 -9.25 10.33
N GLY A 211 -6.82 -9.33 9.31
CA GLY A 211 -7.20 -9.25 7.89
C GLY A 211 -7.58 -7.85 7.41
N HIS A 212 -7.70 -6.88 8.33
CA HIS A 212 -7.77 -5.44 8.06
C HIS A 212 -6.99 -4.70 9.14
N ASN A 213 -6.57 -3.45 8.88
CA ASN A 213 -5.95 -2.63 9.91
C ASN A 213 -7.04 -2.05 10.86
N PRO A 214 -7.10 -2.44 12.15
CA PRO A 214 -8.08 -1.94 13.11
C PRO A 214 -7.93 -0.45 13.46
N LEU A 215 -6.78 0.16 13.14
CA LEU A 215 -6.54 1.60 13.33
C LEU A 215 -7.27 2.45 12.27
N ILE A 216 -7.55 1.88 11.10
CA ILE A 216 -8.25 2.55 10.01
C ILE A 216 -9.76 2.38 10.23
N LYS A 217 -10.36 3.31 10.98
CA LYS A 217 -11.82 3.41 11.09
C LYS A 217 -12.38 3.95 9.79
N LYS A 218 -13.04 3.11 8.98
CA LYS A 218 -13.87 3.59 7.87
C LYS A 218 -14.97 4.49 8.44
N LEU A 219 -14.82 5.81 8.32
CA LEU A 219 -15.96 6.71 8.44
C LEU A 219 -16.99 6.29 7.37
N PRO A 220 -18.30 6.31 7.67
CA PRO A 220 -19.31 6.17 6.64
C PRO A 220 -19.11 7.27 5.58
N PRO A 221 -19.38 7.00 4.30
CA PRO A 221 -19.29 8.04 3.27
C PRO A 221 -20.16 9.24 3.68
N PRO A 222 -19.69 10.48 3.44
CA PRO A 222 -20.50 11.66 3.75
C PRO A 222 -21.83 11.54 3.01
N PRO A 223 -22.97 11.90 3.63
CA PRO A 223 -24.24 11.92 2.94
C PRO A 223 -24.12 12.81 1.70
N PRO A 224 -24.71 12.42 0.56
CA PRO A 224 -24.67 13.25 -0.64
C PRO A 224 -25.21 14.64 -0.29
N PRO A 225 -24.63 15.72 -0.85
CA PRO A 225 -25.09 17.08 -0.56
C PRO A 225 -26.58 17.15 -0.84
N ALA A 226 -27.34 17.61 0.15
CA ALA A 226 -28.77 17.79 0.00
C ALA A 226 -29.01 18.89 -1.05
N PHE A 227 -29.28 18.47 -2.29
CA PHE A 227 -29.81 19.36 -3.31
C PHE A 227 -31.18 19.84 -2.84
N SER A 228 -31.21 21.03 -2.26
CA SER A 228 -32.44 21.78 -2.00
C SER A 228 -33.11 22.05 -3.34
N SER A 229 -34.11 21.25 -3.69
CA SER A 229 -34.91 21.40 -4.89
C SER A 229 -35.89 22.56 -4.74
N GLU A 230 -35.36 23.79 -4.66
CA GLU A 230 -36.16 24.99 -4.90
C GLU A 230 -36.44 25.07 -6.40
N ALA A 231 -37.63 24.61 -6.78
CA ALA A 231 -38.13 24.70 -8.14
C ALA A 231 -38.42 26.16 -8.50
N VAL A 232 -37.44 26.85 -9.08
CA VAL A 232 -37.64 28.19 -9.64
C VAL A 232 -38.58 28.09 -10.84
N ASN A 233 -39.83 28.47 -10.61
CA ASN A 233 -40.92 28.42 -11.59
C ASN A 233 -40.76 29.55 -12.63
N TYR A 234 -40.03 29.28 -13.71
CA TYR A 234 -39.89 30.20 -14.84
C TYR A 234 -41.05 30.02 -15.83
N LYS A 235 -41.89 31.05 -15.97
CA LYS A 235 -42.84 31.16 -17.09
C LYS A 235 -42.10 31.52 -18.38
N PRO A 236 -42.42 30.89 -19.52
CA PRO A 236 -41.88 31.29 -20.82
C PRO A 236 -42.75 32.35 -21.50
N ASP A 237 -42.12 33.43 -21.98
CA ASP A 237 -42.72 34.39 -22.91
C ASP A 237 -42.41 34.03 -24.37
N GLU A 238 -43.27 34.49 -25.29
CA GLU A 238 -43.34 34.10 -26.70
C GLU A 238 -42.40 34.93 -27.63
N PRO A 239 -41.89 34.41 -28.78
CA PRO A 239 -40.69 34.97 -29.45
C PRO A 239 -40.92 35.60 -30.83
N SER A 240 -39.98 36.45 -31.30
CA SER A 240 -39.56 36.63 -32.72
C SER A 240 -38.54 37.78 -32.91
N PRO A 241 -37.78 37.88 -34.03
CA PRO A 241 -37.48 36.87 -35.08
C PRO A 241 -35.96 36.68 -35.38
N HIS A 242 -35.63 35.72 -36.25
CA HIS A 242 -34.26 35.32 -36.67
C HIS A 242 -33.61 36.23 -37.76
N PRO A 243 -32.37 35.94 -38.23
CA PRO A 243 -32.21 34.99 -39.36
C PRO A 243 -31.01 34.01 -39.33
N HIS A 244 -31.27 32.77 -39.78
CA HIS A 244 -30.45 31.80 -40.58
C HIS A 244 -29.00 31.42 -40.16
N HIS A 245 -28.47 30.19 -40.37
CA HIS A 245 -28.76 29.07 -41.29
C HIS A 245 -28.71 27.69 -40.53
N GLN A 246 -29.58 26.70 -40.81
CA GLN A 246 -29.34 25.53 -41.70
C GLN A 246 -27.94 24.91 -41.57
N HIS A 247 -27.69 23.60 -41.41
CA HIS A 247 -28.49 22.37 -41.31
C HIS A 247 -27.63 21.33 -40.51
N LEU A 248 -28.05 20.13 -40.10
CA LEU A 248 -29.23 19.29 -40.37
C LEU A 248 -29.59 18.49 -39.07
N ARG A 249 -30.21 17.30 -39.15
CA ARG A 249 -30.50 16.37 -38.03
C ARG A 249 -30.54 14.93 -38.54
N SER A 250 -30.25 13.95 -37.69
CA SER A 250 -30.74 12.57 -37.86
C SER A 250 -30.96 11.93 -36.49
N THR A 251 -31.98 11.09 -36.39
CA THR A 251 -32.63 10.69 -35.14
C THR A 251 -32.82 9.18 -35.07
N SER A 252 -32.76 8.58 -33.88
CA SER A 252 -33.69 7.50 -33.51
C SER A 252 -33.80 7.36 -31.99
N ASN A 253 -35.03 7.31 -31.49
CA ASN A 253 -35.35 6.83 -30.14
C ASN A 253 -35.51 5.28 -30.18
N VAL A 254 -35.66 4.62 -29.02
CA VAL A 254 -36.90 3.89 -28.62
C VAL A 254 -36.65 2.87 -27.48
N SER A 255 -37.28 3.15 -26.33
CA SER A 255 -38.00 2.26 -25.39
C SER A 255 -37.36 1.03 -24.69
N ASN A 256 -37.25 1.20 -23.36
CA ASN A 256 -37.99 0.51 -22.28
C ASN A 256 -38.09 -1.03 -22.13
N ASN A 257 -37.71 -1.45 -20.92
CA ASN A 257 -38.33 -2.44 -20.02
C ASN A 257 -38.52 -3.92 -20.42
N SER A 258 -38.00 -4.79 -19.57
CA SER A 258 -38.72 -5.95 -19.04
C SER A 258 -38.23 -6.28 -17.62
N SER A 259 -39.16 -6.49 -16.69
CA SER A 259 -38.90 -6.87 -15.30
C SER A 259 -39.16 -8.36 -15.07
N LEU A 260 -38.33 -9.01 -14.26
CA LEU A 260 -38.68 -10.23 -13.53
C LEU A 260 -37.92 -10.22 -12.20
N GLY A 261 -38.59 -10.52 -11.09
CA GLY A 261 -37.98 -10.71 -9.77
C GLY A 261 -38.34 -12.06 -9.19
N VAL A 262 -37.73 -12.42 -8.04
CA VAL A 262 -38.21 -13.38 -7.02
C VAL A 262 -37.12 -13.54 -5.96
N GLY A 263 -37.51 -13.77 -4.70
CA GLY A 263 -36.63 -14.38 -3.68
C GLY A 263 -36.15 -13.44 -2.57
N GLY A 264 -36.95 -13.32 -1.50
CA GLY A 264 -36.50 -12.70 -0.25
C GLY A 264 -35.99 -13.73 0.76
N PHE A 265 -35.01 -13.34 1.57
CA PHE A 265 -34.62 -14.02 2.82
C PHE A 265 -34.20 -12.96 3.86
N TYR A 266 -34.90 -12.92 5.00
CA TYR A 266 -34.51 -12.12 6.16
C TYR A 266 -33.80 -13.02 7.19
N PRO A 267 -32.60 -12.66 7.67
CA PRO A 267 -32.05 -13.23 8.90
C PRO A 267 -32.60 -12.49 10.15
N PRO A 268 -32.63 -13.14 11.33
CA PRO A 268 -33.38 -12.65 12.48
C PRO A 268 -32.70 -11.51 13.25
N SER A 269 -33.53 -10.64 13.82
CA SER A 269 -33.13 -9.51 14.65
C SER A 269 -32.47 -9.95 15.96
N SER A 270 -31.27 -9.44 16.24
CA SER A 270 -30.67 -9.46 17.58
C SER A 270 -30.86 -8.09 18.27
N PRO A 271 -30.99 -8.03 19.60
CA PRO A 271 -31.52 -6.84 20.27
C PRO A 271 -30.51 -5.68 20.35
N ASN A 272 -30.99 -4.47 20.09
CA ASN A 272 -30.25 -3.22 20.32
C ASN A 272 -29.95 -3.04 21.82
N PRO A 273 -28.68 -2.81 22.22
CA PRO A 273 -28.39 -2.18 23.50
C PRO A 273 -28.78 -0.69 23.43
N ALA A 274 -29.58 -0.23 24.40
CA ALA A 274 -30.08 1.14 24.39
C ALA A 274 -28.95 2.19 24.52
N LEU A 275 -28.97 3.18 23.63
CA LEU A 275 -28.04 4.31 23.65
C LEU A 275 -28.37 5.28 24.79
N GLY A 276 -27.70 5.11 25.94
CA GLY A 276 -27.63 6.15 26.97
C GLY A 276 -26.67 7.29 26.58
N PRO A 277 -26.89 8.53 27.06
CA PRO A 277 -26.04 9.68 26.72
C PRO A 277 -24.72 9.65 27.52
N GLY A 278 -23.77 8.81 27.08
CA GLY A 278 -22.46 8.64 27.71
C GLY A 278 -21.50 7.85 26.84
N GLY A 279 -20.83 8.51 25.90
CA GLY A 279 -19.91 7.87 24.95
C GLY A 279 -18.61 7.39 25.59
N PHE A 280 -18.55 6.12 26.01
CA PHE A 280 -17.35 5.46 26.55
C PHE A 280 -17.09 4.04 26.02
N SER A 281 -17.64 3.66 24.86
CA SER A 281 -17.46 2.30 24.29
C SER A 281 -16.13 2.05 23.56
N ASN A 282 -15.22 3.03 23.45
CA ASN A 282 -13.93 2.84 22.73
C ASN A 282 -12.82 2.18 23.56
N MET A 283 -12.90 2.17 24.91
CA MET A 283 -11.78 1.74 25.77
C MET A 283 -11.36 0.27 25.54
N TYR A 284 -12.32 -0.61 25.28
CA TYR A 284 -12.07 -2.05 25.16
C TYR A 284 -11.40 -2.46 23.84
N LEU A 285 -11.61 -1.72 22.75
CA LEU A 285 -10.95 -1.99 21.47
C LEU A 285 -9.48 -1.54 21.52
N ASP A 286 -9.24 -0.34 22.05
CA ASP A 286 -7.90 0.21 22.26
C ASP A 286 -7.08 -0.69 23.21
N GLN A 287 -7.69 -1.30 24.25
CA GLN A 287 -6.99 -2.19 25.18
C GLN A 287 -6.37 -3.44 24.53
N ASN A 288 -7.05 -4.07 23.58
CA ASN A 288 -6.50 -5.23 22.85
C ASN A 288 -5.38 -4.82 21.88
N LEU A 289 -5.49 -3.63 21.27
CA LEU A 289 -4.45 -3.05 20.41
C LEU A 289 -3.15 -2.79 21.19
N TYR A 290 -3.26 -2.30 22.44
CA TYR A 290 -2.12 -2.12 23.33
C TYR A 290 -1.43 -3.46 23.68
N GLN A 291 -2.20 -4.49 24.03
CA GLN A 291 -1.65 -5.80 24.42
C GLN A 291 -0.79 -6.43 23.32
N PHE A 292 -1.21 -6.34 22.05
CA PHE A 292 -0.44 -6.87 20.92
C PHE A 292 0.99 -6.31 20.91
N TYR A 293 1.15 -5.00 21.04
CA TYR A 293 2.46 -4.33 20.96
C TYR A 293 3.23 -4.23 22.27
N GLN A 294 2.59 -4.48 23.42
CA GLN A 294 3.25 -4.60 24.72
C GLN A 294 4.05 -5.90 24.84
N HIS A 295 3.55 -7.01 24.28
CA HIS A 295 4.20 -8.32 24.33
C HIS A 295 4.93 -8.70 23.03
N TYR A 296 4.98 -7.80 22.06
CA TYR A 296 5.66 -8.06 20.78
C TYR A 296 7.18 -7.99 20.90
N ALA A 297 7.84 -9.15 20.79
CA ALA A 297 9.27 -9.26 20.54
C ALA A 297 9.55 -9.36 19.02
N ALA A 298 10.59 -8.67 18.56
CA ALA A 298 11.10 -8.83 17.20
C ALA A 298 11.67 -10.25 16.99
N PRO A 299 11.37 -10.96 15.88
CA PRO A 299 11.84 -12.33 15.67
C PRO A 299 13.36 -12.55 15.74
N GLN A 300 14.15 -11.53 15.42
CA GLN A 300 15.56 -11.43 15.77
C GLN A 300 15.88 -10.02 16.33
N PRO A 301 16.67 -9.92 17.41
CA PRO A 301 17.25 -8.67 17.89
C PRO A 301 18.20 -8.05 16.86
N TYR A 302 18.33 -6.72 16.89
CA TYR A 302 19.24 -6.00 16.00
C TYR A 302 20.71 -6.44 16.15
N ASP A 303 21.18 -6.64 17.38
CA ASP A 303 22.57 -7.02 17.65
C ASP A 303 22.95 -8.38 17.06
N GLU A 304 21.99 -9.31 16.97
CA GLU A 304 22.19 -10.62 16.36
C GLU A 304 22.27 -10.52 14.83
N MET A 305 21.35 -9.78 14.21
CA MET A 305 21.36 -9.47 12.78
C MET A 305 22.66 -8.74 12.37
N ALA A 306 23.09 -7.73 13.15
CA ALA A 306 24.31 -6.98 12.90
C ALA A 306 25.55 -7.89 12.94
N ARG A 307 25.64 -8.81 13.92
CA ARG A 307 26.73 -9.81 14.00
C ARG A 307 26.77 -10.75 12.79
N GLN A 308 25.64 -11.05 12.16
CA GLN A 308 25.60 -11.89 10.96
C GLN A 308 26.13 -11.14 9.73
N HIS A 309 25.76 -9.86 9.55
CA HIS A 309 26.23 -9.05 8.42
C HIS A 309 27.67 -8.54 8.56
N TYR A 310 28.16 -8.29 9.77
CA TYR A 310 29.50 -7.74 10.02
C TYR A 310 30.54 -8.76 10.51
N ARG A 311 30.32 -10.07 10.30
CA ARG A 311 31.41 -11.04 10.48
C ARG A 311 32.51 -10.76 9.44
N PRO A 312 33.77 -10.49 9.85
CA PRO A 312 34.88 -10.58 8.93
C PRO A 312 34.90 -12.01 8.38
N THR A 313 35.06 -12.17 7.07
CA THR A 313 35.47 -13.45 6.51
C THR A 313 36.76 -13.87 7.20
N PRO A 314 36.85 -15.06 7.82
CA PRO A 314 38.10 -15.50 8.41
C PRO A 314 39.12 -15.62 7.27
N SER A 315 40.15 -14.77 7.32
CA SER A 315 41.24 -14.74 6.36
C SER A 315 41.89 -16.12 6.33
N HIS A 316 41.58 -16.89 5.29
CA HIS A 316 42.21 -18.19 5.08
C HIS A 316 43.68 -17.94 4.80
N SER A 317 44.51 -18.24 5.80
CA SER A 317 45.94 -18.41 5.60
C SER A 317 46.14 -19.50 4.52
N PRO A 318 47.00 -19.29 3.52
CA PRO A 318 47.07 -20.15 2.36
C PRO A 318 47.83 -21.45 2.67
N TYR A 319 47.12 -22.46 3.18
CA TYR A 319 47.56 -23.85 3.11
C TYR A 319 46.83 -24.57 1.96
N PHE A 320 47.60 -24.92 0.93
CA PHE A 320 47.14 -25.67 -0.23
C PHE A 320 46.69 -27.08 0.16
N GLY A 321 45.53 -27.50 -0.35
CA GLY A 321 45.04 -28.88 -0.31
C GLY A 321 43.89 -29.03 -1.31
N PRO A 322 43.93 -30.01 -2.25
CA PRO A 322 42.96 -30.08 -3.34
C PRO A 322 41.69 -30.86 -2.94
N HIS A 323 40.51 -30.26 -3.13
CA HIS A 323 39.32 -30.80 -3.81
C HIS A 323 38.00 -30.14 -3.34
N GLN A 324 37.16 -29.82 -4.34
CA GLN A 324 35.68 -29.66 -4.28
C GLN A 324 35.07 -28.52 -3.43
N THR A 325 35.13 -27.35 -4.05
CA THR A 325 34.01 -26.38 -4.22
C THR A 325 32.65 -26.71 -3.59
N HIS A 326 32.29 -25.97 -2.53
CA HIS A 326 30.92 -25.49 -2.30
C HIS A 326 30.96 -24.02 -1.90
N ALA A 327 30.44 -23.13 -2.74
CA ALA A 327 30.34 -21.70 -2.45
C ALA A 327 28.94 -21.34 -1.93
N PRO A 328 28.80 -20.68 -0.77
CA PRO A 328 27.52 -20.11 -0.34
C PRO A 328 27.23 -18.82 -1.10
N VAL A 329 26.06 -18.73 -1.73
CA VAL A 329 25.61 -17.52 -2.43
C VAL A 329 25.12 -16.48 -1.42
N GLY A 330 25.75 -15.31 -1.39
CA GLY A 330 25.27 -14.15 -0.64
C GLY A 330 24.20 -13.36 -1.43
N PRO A 331 23.26 -12.68 -0.75
CA PRO A 331 22.22 -11.90 -1.44
C PRO A 331 22.83 -10.66 -2.10
N GLY A 332 22.82 -10.62 -3.44
CA GLY A 332 23.33 -9.49 -4.24
C GLY A 332 24.63 -9.73 -5.02
N GLY A 333 25.09 -10.98 -5.15
CA GLY A 333 26.36 -11.31 -5.84
C GLY A 333 26.35 -11.11 -7.37
N PHE A 334 26.65 -9.88 -7.83
CA PHE A 334 27.26 -9.69 -9.14
C PHE A 334 28.71 -10.19 -9.10
N VAL A 335 29.08 -11.13 -9.97
CA VAL A 335 30.46 -11.54 -10.19
C VAL A 335 31.02 -10.73 -11.35
N LEU A 336 32.01 -9.87 -11.09
CA LEU A 336 32.84 -9.32 -12.16
C LEU A 336 33.80 -10.42 -12.63
N PRO A 337 33.95 -10.66 -13.94
CA PRO A 337 34.89 -11.65 -14.45
C PRO A 337 36.34 -11.20 -14.16
N GLY A 338 36.96 -11.82 -13.16
CA GLY A 338 38.38 -11.63 -12.87
C GLY A 338 39.24 -12.42 -13.86
N ASN A 339 40.09 -11.69 -14.58
CA ASN A 339 41.24 -12.13 -15.40
C ASN A 339 41.23 -13.58 -15.91
N ASN A 340 40.85 -13.74 -17.18
CA ASN A 340 41.19 -14.92 -17.97
C ASN A 340 42.73 -15.01 -18.14
N PRO A 341 43.40 -16.13 -17.82
CA PRO A 341 44.82 -16.33 -18.11
C PRO A 341 45.09 -16.94 -19.50
N TYR A 342 44.05 -17.20 -20.31
CA TYR A 342 44.15 -17.66 -21.70
C TYR A 342 43.18 -16.89 -22.62
N TYR A 343 43.40 -15.59 -22.77
CA TYR A 343 43.25 -14.77 -24.00
C TYR A 343 43.62 -13.33 -23.71
#